data_AF-A0A932FRA1-F1
#
_entry.id   AF-A0A932FRA1-F1
#
_cell.length_a   1.000
_cell.length_b   1.000
_cell.length_c   1.000
_cell.angle_alpha   90.00
_cell.angle_beta   90.00
_cell.angle_gamma   90.00
#
_symmetry.space_group_name_H-M   'P 1'
#
loop_
_entity.id
_entity.type
_entity.pdbx_description
1 polymer ?
#
loop_
_entity_poly.entity_id
_entity_poly.type
_entity_poly.pdbx_seq_one_letter_code
_entity_poly.pdbx_strand_id
1 'polypeptide(L)'
;RLGAPKWNTSNYYAKKYAASRAKMQVDILGLYGQLRTGSKHAPYEGRLERQWRSSRSTHAGGTFEVMKIVLAQRGLGLPRIPGRLMAEIGKAVKEA
;
A
#
# COMPACT_ATOMS: atom_id res chain seq x y z
N ARG A 1 -6.30 27.64 -10.17
CA ARG A 1 -6.00 26.46 -9.33
C ARG A 1 -7.16 25.49 -9.46
N LEU A 2 -6.96 24.31 -10.07
CA LEU A 2 -7.96 23.24 -10.06
C LEU A 2 -8.23 22.92 -8.58
N GLY A 3 -9.48 23.07 -8.11
CA GLY A 3 -9.86 22.82 -6.72
C GLY A 3 -9.52 21.38 -6.27
N ALA A 4 -9.68 21.09 -4.98
CA ALA A 4 -9.42 19.74 -4.46
C ALA A 4 -10.20 18.71 -5.31
N PRO A 5 -9.54 17.62 -5.79
CA PRO A 5 -10.23 16.60 -6.55
C PRO A 5 -11.42 16.06 -5.74
N LYS A 6 -12.54 15.79 -6.42
CA LYS A 6 -13.78 15.32 -5.77
C LYS A 6 -13.58 14.10 -4.88
N TRP A 7 -12.56 13.28 -5.17
CA TRP A 7 -12.16 12.13 -4.37
C TRP A 7 -10.81 12.36 -3.68
N ASN A 8 -10.75 12.09 -2.38
CA ASN A 8 -9.53 12.17 -1.59
C ASN A 8 -8.70 10.88 -1.75
N THR A 9 -7.58 10.95 -2.46
CA THR A 9 -6.57 9.86 -2.55
C THR A 9 -5.37 10.04 -1.65
N SER A 10 -5.32 11.12 -0.85
CA SER A 10 -4.17 11.44 -0.02
C SER A 10 -3.80 10.27 0.91
N ASN A 11 -4.80 9.57 1.47
CA ASN A 11 -4.57 8.39 2.31
C ASN A 11 -3.96 7.22 1.51
N TYR A 12 -4.55 6.89 0.35
CA TYR A 12 -4.03 5.82 -0.53
C TYR A 12 -2.58 6.10 -0.95
N TYR A 13 -2.30 7.34 -1.37
CA TYR A 13 -0.96 7.77 -1.75
C TYR A 13 0.01 7.74 -0.56
N ALA A 14 -0.37 8.28 0.60
CA ALA A 14 0.47 8.29 1.79
C ALA A 14 0.87 6.88 2.23
N LYS A 15 -0.08 5.92 2.20
CA LYS A 15 0.20 4.51 2.49
C LYS A 15 1.18 3.88 1.52
N LYS A 16 0.96 4.06 0.22
CA LYS A 16 1.86 3.52 -0.82
C LYS A 16 3.25 4.14 -0.71
N TYR A 17 3.30 5.46 -0.50
CA TYR A 17 4.53 6.22 -0.33
C TYR A 17 5.30 5.78 0.91
N ALA A 18 4.63 5.56 2.05
CA ALA A 18 5.29 5.11 3.27
C ALA A 18 6.04 3.78 3.08
N ALA A 19 5.42 2.80 2.42
CA ALA A 19 6.04 1.51 2.11
C ALA A 19 7.20 1.65 1.11
N SER A 20 7.00 2.39 0.02
CA SER A 20 8.03 2.62 -0.99
C SER A 20 9.24 3.37 -0.44
N ARG A 21 9.00 4.40 0.37
CA ARG A 21 10.04 5.20 1.03
C ARG A 21 10.85 4.34 2.00
N ALA A 22 10.18 3.55 2.83
CA ALA A 22 10.85 2.69 3.79
C ALA A 22 11.72 1.62 3.09
N LYS A 23 11.23 1.04 1.98
CA LYS A 23 12.02 0.15 1.13
C LYS A 23 13.28 0.84 0.60
N MET A 24 13.12 2.00 -0.04
CA MET A 24 14.24 2.76 -0.58
C MET A 24 15.28 3.09 0.48
N GLN A 25 14.85 3.46 1.69
CA GLN A 25 15.74 3.76 2.81
C GLN A 25 16.58 2.55 3.24
N VAL A 26 15.98 1.35 3.36
CA VAL A 26 16.76 0.15 3.72
C VAL A 26 17.65 -0.33 2.58
N ASP A 27 17.23 -0.17 1.33
CA ASP A 27 18.03 -0.52 0.15
C ASP A 27 19.28 0.37 0.05
N ILE A 28 19.17 1.69 0.31
CA ILE A 28 20.31 2.62 0.35
C ILE A 28 21.34 2.23 1.42
N LEU A 29 20.87 1.74 2.57
CA LEU A 29 21.75 1.29 3.66
C LEU A 29 22.39 -0.08 3.41
N GLY A 30 21.95 -0.81 2.39
CA GLY A 30 22.41 -2.16 2.09
C GLY A 30 22.24 -3.11 3.28
N LEU A 31 23.31 -3.85 3.61
CA LEU A 31 23.32 -4.83 4.70
C LEU A 31 22.99 -4.20 6.06
N TYR A 32 23.34 -2.93 6.28
CA TYR A 32 23.06 -2.23 7.53
C TYR A 32 21.57 -1.87 7.70
N GLY A 33 20.78 -1.90 6.62
CA GLY A 33 19.35 -1.58 6.65
C GLY A 33 18.49 -2.53 7.48
N GLN A 34 19.01 -3.72 7.83
CA GLN A 34 18.34 -4.72 8.66
C GLN A 34 18.71 -4.63 10.15
N LEU A 35 19.65 -3.76 10.54
CA LEU A 35 20.10 -3.64 11.93
C LEU A 35 19.09 -2.87 12.79
N ARG A 36 18.74 -3.47 13.93
CA ARG A 36 17.73 -2.95 14.84
C ARG A 36 18.32 -1.95 15.84
N THR A 37 17.44 -1.12 16.42
CA THR A 37 17.80 -0.29 17.58
C THR A 37 18.46 -1.15 18.66
N GLY A 38 19.64 -0.73 19.13
CA GLY A 38 20.46 -1.46 20.11
C GLY A 38 21.61 -2.26 19.49
N SER A 39 21.64 -2.49 18.17
CA SER A 39 22.83 -3.06 17.51
C SER A 39 23.95 -2.02 17.40
N LYS A 40 25.20 -2.43 17.69
CA LYS A 40 26.40 -1.56 17.70
C LYS A 40 26.57 -0.71 16.43
N HIS A 41 26.20 -1.25 15.27
CA HIS A 41 26.38 -0.62 13.96
C HIS A 41 25.07 -0.15 13.33
N ALA A 42 23.98 -0.04 14.10
CA ALA A 42 22.69 0.37 13.55
C ALA A 42 22.71 1.84 13.10
N PRO A 43 22.61 2.12 11.79
CA PRO A 43 22.55 3.50 11.31
C PRO A 43 21.26 4.16 11.81
N TYR A 44 21.34 5.45 12.14
CA TYR A 44 20.19 6.24 12.64
C TYR A 44 19.44 5.55 13.80
N GLU A 45 20.17 4.92 14.73
CA GLU A 45 19.61 4.19 15.88
C GLU A 45 18.62 3.08 15.48
N GLY A 46 18.71 2.55 14.25
CA GLY A 46 17.76 1.56 13.73
C GLY A 46 16.36 2.10 13.43
N ARG A 47 16.18 3.43 13.33
CA ARG A 47 14.88 4.05 13.03
C ARG A 47 14.34 3.65 11.65
N LEU A 48 15.21 3.53 10.65
CA LEU A 48 14.82 3.18 9.28
C LEU A 48 14.36 1.72 9.18
N GLU A 49 15.07 0.79 9.83
CA GLU A 49 14.65 -0.61 9.99
C GLU A 49 13.27 -0.71 10.64
N ARG A 50 13.04 0.06 11.72
CA ARG A 50 11.76 0.08 12.41
C ARG A 50 10.64 0.58 11.50
N GLN A 51 10.89 1.65 10.73
CA GLN A 51 9.93 2.15 9.75
C GLN A 51 9.63 1.11 8.67
N TRP A 52 10.64 0.38 8.19
CA TRP A 52 10.47 -0.71 7.22
C TRP A 52 9.53 -1.79 7.74
N ARG A 53 9.77 -2.31 8.96
CA ARG A 53 8.85 -3.28 9.58
C ARG A 53 7.44 -2.75 9.75
N SER A 54 7.29 -1.54 10.28
CA SER A 54 5.96 -0.92 10.47
C SER A 54 5.23 -0.71 9.14
N SER A 55 5.95 -0.37 8.07
CA SER A 55 5.36 -0.12 6.75
C SER A 55 4.71 -1.33 6.10
N ARG A 56 4.98 -2.55 6.59
CA ARG A 56 4.34 -3.79 6.10
C ARG A 56 2.92 -3.97 6.63
N SER A 57 2.52 -3.23 7.67
CA SER A 57 1.16 -3.27 8.22
C SER A 57 0.26 -2.24 7.52
N THR A 58 -0.12 -2.51 6.27
CA THR A 58 -0.87 -1.55 5.43
C THR A 58 -2.39 -1.70 5.52
N HIS A 59 -2.88 -2.72 6.21
CA HIS A 59 -4.30 -3.09 6.28
C HIS A 59 -5.13 -2.22 7.24
N ALA A 60 -4.51 -1.60 8.25
CA ALA A 60 -5.21 -0.77 9.22
C ALA A 60 -5.89 0.43 8.54
N GLY A 61 -7.18 0.65 8.79
CA GLY A 61 -7.97 1.69 8.10
C GLY A 61 -8.29 1.36 6.63
N GLY A 62 -8.26 0.07 6.26
CA GLY A 62 -8.58 -0.43 4.93
C GLY A 62 -7.35 -0.85 4.13
N THR A 63 -7.42 -2.01 3.48
CA THR A 63 -6.35 -2.51 2.59
C THR A 63 -6.32 -1.74 1.27
N PHE A 64 -5.24 -1.89 0.49
CA PHE A 64 -5.11 -1.27 -0.82
C PHE A 64 -6.20 -1.75 -1.79
N GLU A 65 -6.62 -3.01 -1.69
CA GLU A 65 -7.66 -3.62 -2.50
C GLU A 65 -9.01 -2.93 -2.25
N VAL A 66 -9.39 -2.79 -0.98
CA VAL A 66 -10.64 -2.10 -0.59
C VAL A 66 -10.61 -0.64 -1.03
N MET A 67 -9.49 0.06 -0.84
CA MET A 67 -9.35 1.45 -1.28
C MET A 67 -9.48 1.61 -2.81
N LYS A 68 -8.90 0.69 -3.59
CA LYS A 68 -9.06 0.68 -5.06
C LYS A 68 -10.51 0.47 -5.47
N ILE A 69 -11.23 -0.43 -4.79
CA ILE A 69 -12.67 -0.65 -5.05
C ILE A 69 -13.47 0.63 -4.75
N VAL A 70 -13.22 1.27 -3.60
CA VAL A 70 -13.90 2.53 -3.23
C VAL A 70 -13.61 3.63 -4.25
N LEU A 71 -12.37 3.76 -4.72
CA LEU A 71 -11.99 4.73 -5.75
C LEU A 71 -12.67 4.42 -7.09
N ALA A 72 -12.70 3.15 -7.50
CA ALA A 72 -13.38 2.72 -8.72
C ALA A 72 -14.88 3.08 -8.68
N GLN A 73 -15.55 2.78 -7.57
CA GLN A 73 -16.98 3.01 -7.45
C GLN A 73 -17.35 4.47 -7.21
N ARG A 74 -16.75 5.10 -6.19
CA ARG A 74 -17.11 6.46 -5.76
C ARG A 74 -16.36 7.54 -6.52
N GLY A 75 -15.12 7.27 -6.93
CA GLY A 75 -14.28 8.22 -7.65
C GLY A 75 -14.51 8.19 -9.16
N LEU A 76 -14.61 6.99 -9.74
CA LEU A 76 -14.75 6.79 -11.20
C LEU A 76 -16.18 6.42 -11.63
N GLY A 77 -17.11 6.17 -10.70
CA GLY A 77 -18.49 5.79 -11.03
C GLY A 77 -18.62 4.38 -11.62
N LEU A 78 -17.58 3.54 -11.48
CA LEU A 78 -17.60 2.19 -12.05
C LEU A 78 -18.64 1.33 -11.34
N PRO A 79 -19.39 0.50 -12.11
CA PRO A 79 -20.38 -0.40 -11.51
C PRO A 79 -19.68 -1.41 -10.61
N ARG A 80 -20.33 -1.76 -9.50
CA ARG A 80 -19.94 -2.96 -8.76
C ARG A 80 -20.10 -4.15 -9.71
N ILE A 81 -19.15 -5.09 -9.69
CA ILE A 81 -19.26 -6.31 -10.49
C ILE A 81 -20.63 -6.95 -10.20
N PRO A 82 -21.52 -7.04 -11.19
CA PRO A 82 -22.84 -7.66 -11.02
C PRO A 82 -22.67 -9.12 -10.61
N GLY A 83 -23.48 -9.59 -9.66
CA GLY A 83 -23.41 -10.97 -9.17
C GLY A 83 -23.48 -12.02 -10.28
N ARG A 84 -24.21 -11.75 -11.37
CA ARG A 84 -24.31 -12.63 -12.54
C ARG A 84 -22.96 -12.90 -13.24
N LEU A 85 -22.05 -11.91 -13.27
CA LEU A 85 -20.75 -12.05 -13.92
C LEU A 85 -19.74 -12.81 -13.04
N MET A 86 -20.00 -12.97 -11.74
CA MET A 86 -19.09 -13.70 -10.85
C MET A 86 -18.99 -15.18 -11.20
N ALA A 87 -20.10 -15.78 -11.66
CA ALA A 87 -20.13 -17.17 -12.09
C ALA A 87 -19.29 -17.39 -13.36
N GLU A 88 -19.39 -16.47 -14.34
CA GLU A 88 -18.58 -16.51 -15.56
C GLU A 88 -17.09 -16.26 -15.27
N ILE A 89 -16.77 -15.24 -14.47
CA ILE A 89 -15.38 -14.95 -14.06
C ILE A 89 -14.77 -16.14 -13.31
N GLY A 90 -15.54 -16.76 -12.40
CA GLY A 90 -15.09 -17.93 -11.65
C GLY A 90 -14.81 -19.15 -12.52
N LYS A 91 -15.55 -19.34 -13.61
CA LYS A 91 -15.24 -20.36 -14.62
C LYS A 91 -13.95 -20.05 -15.36
N ALA A 92 -13.82 -18.82 -15.89
CA ALA A 92 -12.64 -18.41 -16.65
C ALA A 92 -11.33 -18.50 -15.84
N VAL A 93 -11.35 -18.19 -14.54
CA VAL A 93 -10.18 -18.31 -13.65
C VAL A 93 -9.78 -19.77 -13.39
N LYS A 94 -10.73 -20.72 -13.45
CA LYS A 94 -10.40 -22.16 -13.30
C LYS A 94 -9.85 -22.78 -14.58
N GLU A 95 -10.13 -22.17 -15.73
CA GLU A 95 -9.68 -22.62 -17.05
C GLU A 95 -8.31 -22.03 -17.44
N ALA A 96 -7.86 -20.98 -16.74
CA ALA A 96 -6.55 -20.34 -16.90
C ALA A 96 -5.51 -20.92 -15.93
#